data_AF-A0A845YQW2-F1
#
_entry.id   AF-A0A845YQW2-F1
#
_cell.length_a   1.000
_cell.length_b   1.000
_cell.length_c   1.000
_cell.angle_alpha   90.00
_cell.angle_beta   90.00
_cell.angle_gamma   90.00
#
_symmetry.space_group_name_H-M   'P 1'
#
loop_
_entity.id
_entity.type
_entity.pdbx_description
1 polymer ?
#
loop_
_entity_poly.entity_id
_entity_poly.type
_entity_poly.pdbx_seq_one_letter_code
_entity_poly.pdbx_strand_id
1 'polypeptide(L)'
;IYPRHFGLVFDAEADWEALVDRARVQNLNFYKEPKRRFQGTPLEHLTFFLEDPFHNLLEFKYYCCPSAIFGESRHAQVGEAMV
;
A
#
# COMPACT_ATOMS: atom_id res chain seq x y z
N ILE A 1 5.72 -4.02 11.77
CA ILE A 1 5.70 -2.55 11.58
C ILE A 1 7.06 -2.13 11.05
N TYR A 2 7.12 -1.61 9.82
CA TYR A 2 8.28 -0.88 9.32
C TYR A 2 8.01 0.61 9.54
N PRO A 3 8.54 1.21 10.62
CA PRO A 3 8.08 2.52 11.07
C PRO A 3 8.51 3.66 10.14
N ARG A 4 9.35 3.38 9.13
CA ARG A 4 9.89 4.35 8.19
C ARG A 4 9.71 3.86 6.77
N HIS A 5 8.78 4.48 6.07
CA HIS A 5 8.56 4.37 4.64
C HIS A 5 7.89 5.67 4.19
N PHE A 6 7.89 5.92 2.90
CA PHE A 6 7.12 6.99 2.28
C PHE A 6 6.53 6.47 0.98
N GLY A 7 5.68 7.24 0.32
CA GLY A 7 5.15 6.84 -0.98
C GLY A 7 3.86 7.54 -1.31
N LEU A 8 3.02 6.89 -2.09
CA LEU A 8 1.84 7.51 -2.69
C LEU A 8 0.58 6.68 -2.43
N VAL A 9 -0.53 7.39 -2.26
CA VAL A 9 -1.87 6.82 -2.34
C VAL A 9 -2.44 7.23 -3.70
N PHE A 10 -2.93 6.25 -4.45
CA PHE A 10 -3.58 6.43 -5.74
C PHE A 10 -5.08 6.64 -5.55
N ASP A 11 -5.66 7.48 -6.39
CA ASP A 11 -7.11 7.72 -6.44
C ASP A 11 -7.85 6.63 -7.25
N ALA A 12 -7.16 5.96 -8.19
CA ALA A 12 -7.73 4.94 -9.06
C ALA A 12 -6.99 3.59 -8.93
N GLU A 13 -7.74 2.50 -8.86
CA GLU A 13 -7.20 1.13 -8.78
C GLU A 13 -6.33 0.79 -9.99
N ALA A 14 -6.79 1.18 -11.19
CA ALA A 14 -6.08 0.91 -12.45
C ALA A 14 -4.69 1.57 -12.52
N ASP A 15 -4.52 2.76 -11.93
CA ASP A 15 -3.21 3.43 -11.91
C ASP A 15 -2.24 2.74 -10.96
N TRP A 16 -2.76 2.21 -9.84
CA TRP A 16 -1.99 1.40 -8.92
C TRP A 16 -1.56 0.07 -9.58
N GLU A 17 -2.48 -0.60 -10.29
CA GLU A 17 -2.18 -1.83 -11.04
C GLU A 17 -1.13 -1.59 -12.13
N ALA A 18 -1.26 -0.49 -12.88
CA ALA A 18 -0.29 -0.10 -13.90
C ALA A 18 1.12 0.14 -13.32
N LEU A 19 1.23 0.68 -12.10
CA LEU A 19 2.51 0.81 -11.42
C LEU A 19 3.09 -0.55 -11.03
N VAL A 20 2.25 -1.47 -10.52
CA VAL A 20 2.68 -2.85 -10.17
C VAL A 20 3.26 -3.55 -11.40
N ASP A 21 2.54 -3.51 -12.52
CA ASP A 21 2.98 -4.16 -13.76
C ASP A 21 4.28 -3.56 -14.28
N ARG A 22 4.39 -2.23 -14.27
CA ARG A 22 5.64 -1.54 -14.63
C ARG A 22 6.80 -1.97 -13.73
N ALA A 23 6.58 -2.06 -12.42
CA ALA A 23 7.61 -2.48 -11.47
C ALA A 23 8.07 -3.93 -11.71
N ARG A 24 7.14 -4.84 -12.05
CA ARG A 24 7.46 -6.23 -12.44
C ARG A 24 8.26 -6.29 -13.74
N VAL A 25 7.84 -5.56 -14.78
CA VAL A 25 8.54 -5.51 -16.07
C VAL A 25 9.98 -5.00 -15.91
N GLN A 26 10.19 -4.03 -15.01
CA GLN A 26 11.51 -3.48 -14.70
C GLN A 26 12.30 -4.33 -13.69
N ASN A 27 11.75 -5.46 -13.22
CA ASN A 27 12.36 -6.33 -12.21
C ASN A 27 12.80 -5.56 -10.96
N LEU A 28 11.96 -4.64 -10.47
CA LEU A 28 12.23 -3.92 -9.24
C LEU A 28 12.11 -4.83 -8.02
N ASN A 29 12.83 -4.50 -6.95
CA ASN A 29 12.81 -5.27 -5.71
C ASN A 29 11.51 -5.03 -4.92
N PHE A 30 10.63 -6.03 -4.90
CA PHE A 30 9.43 -6.02 -4.07
C PHE A 30 9.76 -6.48 -2.65
N TYR A 31 9.83 -5.53 -1.73
CA TYR A 31 9.97 -5.84 -0.30
C TYR A 31 8.73 -6.53 0.26
N LYS A 32 7.55 -6.12 -0.23
CA LYS A 32 6.26 -6.81 -0.03
C LYS A 32 5.51 -6.83 -1.35
N GLU A 33 5.10 -8.03 -1.74
CA GLU A 33 4.28 -8.25 -2.92
C GLU A 33 2.92 -7.54 -2.82
N PRO A 34 2.31 -7.17 -3.96
CA PRO A 34 0.94 -6.69 -4.07
C PRO A 34 -0.06 -7.57 -3.31
N LYS A 35 -0.79 -6.97 -2.36
CA LYS A 35 -1.83 -7.65 -1.59
C LYS A 35 -3.02 -6.74 -1.29
N ARG A 36 -4.20 -7.35 -1.13
CA ARG A 36 -5.41 -6.71 -0.61
C ARG A 36 -5.48 -6.90 0.90
N ARG A 37 -5.79 -5.85 1.65
CA ARG A 37 -5.91 -5.86 3.11
C ARG A 37 -7.31 -5.45 3.55
N PHE A 38 -7.75 -6.00 4.68
CA PHE A 38 -9.04 -5.67 5.31
C PHE A 38 -10.24 -5.79 4.36
N GLN A 39 -10.24 -6.84 3.54
CA GLN A 39 -11.29 -7.09 2.55
C GLN A 39 -12.69 -7.09 3.19
N GLY A 40 -13.63 -6.42 2.53
CA GLY A 40 -15.02 -6.26 2.98
C GLY A 40 -15.22 -5.19 4.06
N THR A 41 -14.20 -4.42 4.41
CA THR A 41 -14.29 -3.36 5.44
C THR A 41 -14.08 -1.97 4.83
N PRO A 42 -14.49 -0.89 5.52
CA PRO A 42 -14.15 0.47 5.10
C PRO A 42 -12.64 0.75 5.00
N LEU A 43 -11.81 -0.06 5.66
CA LEU A 43 -10.35 0.04 5.58
C LEU A 43 -9.74 -0.77 4.44
N GLU A 44 -10.56 -1.35 3.56
CA GLU A 44 -10.09 -2.14 2.43
C GLU A 44 -9.16 -1.33 1.53
N HIS A 45 -7.95 -1.85 1.32
CA HIS A 45 -6.97 -1.23 0.45
C HIS A 45 -6.04 -2.26 -0.17
N LEU A 46 -5.50 -1.89 -1.33
CA LEU A 46 -4.36 -2.55 -1.95
C LEU A 46 -3.08 -1.89 -1.43
N THR A 47 -2.04 -2.69 -1.21
CA THR A 47 -0.70 -2.19 -0.84
C THR A 47 0.41 -3.10 -1.37
N PHE A 48 1.53 -2.50 -1.75
CA PHE A 48 2.80 -3.18 -1.97
C PHE A 48 3.95 -2.26 -1.56
N PHE A 49 5.13 -2.85 -1.39
CA PHE A 49 6.35 -2.12 -1.05
C PHE A 49 7.45 -2.41 -2.05
N LEU A 50 8.10 -1.36 -2.53
CA LEU A 50 9.39 -1.44 -3.20
C LEU A 50 10.50 -1.07 -2.23
N GLU A 51 11.70 -1.62 -2.46
CA GLU A 51 12.92 -1.23 -1.78
C GLU A 51 13.90 -0.64 -2.79
N ASP A 52 14.39 0.57 -2.52
CA ASP A 52 15.39 1.23 -3.35
C ASP A 52 16.83 0.75 -3.02
N PRO A 53 17.84 1.12 -3.81
CA PRO A 53 19.24 0.72 -3.55
C PRO A 53 19.84 1.23 -2.22
N PHE A 54 19.17 2.15 -1.54
CA PHE A 54 19.56 2.70 -0.24
C PHE A 54 18.73 2.11 0.91
N HIS A 55 17.97 1.05 0.66
CA HIS A 55 17.09 0.37 1.61
C HIS A 55 15.94 1.25 2.13
N ASN A 56 15.55 2.29 1.38
CA ASN A 56 14.31 2.99 1.66
C ASN A 56 13.13 2.14 1.20
N LEU A 57 12.10 2.08 2.05
CA LEU A 57 10.86 1.40 1.73
C LEU A 57 9.87 2.40 1.15
N LEU A 58 9.37 2.11 -0.05
CA LEU A 58 8.36 2.90 -0.74
C LEU A 58 7.03 2.14 -0.71
N GLU A 59 6.02 2.67 -0.04
CA GLU A 59 4.69 2.07 0.03
C GLU A 59 3.72 2.73 -0.96
N PHE A 60 3.02 1.92 -1.74
CA PHE A 60 2.03 2.38 -2.70
C PHE A 60 0.68 1.78 -2.37
N LYS A 61 -0.34 2.63 -2.21
CA LYS A 61 -1.68 2.20 -1.79
C LYS A 61 -2.77 2.65 -2.74
N TYR A 62 -3.88 1.93 -2.73
CA TYR A 62 -5.17 2.38 -3.22
C TYR A 62 -6.24 1.95 -2.22
N TYR A 63 -7.10 2.89 -1.78
CA TYR A 63 -8.19 2.61 -0.84
C TYR A 63 -9.51 2.52 -1.59
N CYS A 64 -10.28 1.44 -1.34
CA CYS A 64 -11.62 1.31 -1.91
C CYS A 64 -12.60 2.35 -1.33
N CYS A 65 -12.32 2.87 -0.13
CA CYS A 65 -13.06 3.95 0.51
C CYS A 65 -12.11 5.13 0.82
N PRO A 66 -12.22 6.26 0.10
CA PRO A 66 -11.33 7.42 0.30
C PRO A 66 -11.36 8.00 1.72
N SER A 67 -12.49 7.85 2.43
CA SER A 67 -12.62 8.28 3.83
C SER A 67 -11.64 7.56 4.77
N ALA A 68 -11.15 6.37 4.40
CA ALA A 68 -10.20 5.61 5.21
C ALA A 68 -8.78 6.20 5.27
N ILE A 69 -8.46 7.13 4.38
CA ILE A 69 -7.13 7.76 4.34
C ILE A 69 -6.92 8.68 5.57
N PHE A 70 -7.93 9.47 5.93
CA PHE A 70 -7.84 10.47 7.02
C PHE A 70 -9.04 10.48 7.98
N GLY A 71 -10.18 9.87 7.61
CA GLY A 71 -11.45 10.03 8.32
C GLY A 71 -11.77 8.95 9.35
N GLU A 72 -11.17 7.77 9.24
CA GLU A 72 -11.51 6.61 10.08
C GLU A 72 -10.73 6.60 11.40
N SER A 73 -10.98 7.61 12.25
CA SER A 73 -10.35 7.75 13.57
C SER A 73 -10.86 6.75 14.63
N ARG A 74 -11.91 5.98 14.32
CA ARG A 74 -12.52 4.98 15.23
C ARG A 74 -12.03 3.54 14.99
N HIS A 75 -11.23 3.31 13.96
CA HIS A 75 -10.73 1.97 13.65
C HIS A 75 -9.24 1.88 14.00
N ALA A 76 -8.92 1.28 15.15
CA ALA A 76 -7.54 1.14 15.66
C ALA A 76 -6.62 0.23 14.82
N GLN A 77 -7.11 -0.30 13.69
CA GLN A 77 -6.38 -1.19 12.80
C GLN A 77 -5.73 -0.48 11.60
N VAL A 78 -5.70 0.86 11.56
CA VAL A 78 -4.94 1.60 10.56
C VAL A 78 -3.43 1.40 10.84
N GLY A 79 -2.88 0.33 10.26
CA GLY A 79 -1.52 -0.17 10.49
C GLY A 79 -1.44 -1.70 10.34
N GLU A 80 -0.27 -2.27 10.07
CA GLU A 80 -0.11 -3.73 10.17
C GLU A 80 -0.30 -4.17 11.63
N ALA A 81 -1.30 -5.02 11.89
CA ALA A 81 -1.42 -5.74 13.14
C ALA A 81 -0.29 -6.79 13.20
N MET A 82 0.39 -6.83 14.34
CA MET A 82 1.46 -7.79 14.63
C MET A 82 0.89 -9.22 14.64
N VAL A 83 1.50 -10.09 13.85
CA VAL A 83 1.67 -11.51 14.20
C VAL A 83 3.17 -11.77 14.15
#